data_AF-A0A167XCP5-F1
#
_entry.id   AF-A0A167XCP5-F1
#
_cell.length_a   1.000
_cell.length_b   1.000
_cell.length_c   1.000
_cell.angle_alpha   90.00
_cell.angle_beta   90.00
_cell.angle_gamma   90.00
#
_symmetry.space_group_name_H-M   'P 1'
#
loop_
_entity.id
_entity.type
_entity.pdbx_description
1 polymer ?
#
loop_
_entity_poly.entity_id
_entity_poly.type
_entity_poly.pdbx_seq_one_letter_code
_entity_poly.pdbx_strand_id
1 'polypeptide(L)'
;MDSQQSQAPKFRDEPPPAFVINDAQRGEEYLDEQPPQLESRLLSPSLAMGDNPSSDVATRGTPHNPFNFETQSISTSPVKSNIGQRRGHRYKHSSISTQHQIFLEPPPRPPPVLPASLPIPTLSEAWRSMEKDQRRRLYWSLCHLAVAVFIFFKSEGSLSAMALSHLVFFDAGSAAVCVIVEVLGNFEVWRRSSIRHPFGLERTEVLAGFAMSIFLLFGGFDLVSHNLKHFMETLGHHEPHHAHSHEHVSARSVELIAAAATISTLISAYGLRNHSRIAKVMSVSCLAVLPSVLSNPFHFLTLFFSAVVAVLPLFPITLYTWLDRLICAAIAAAMFGFGIRVVIAQGLMLLMSYGGTNGHSGVAAVLSEIEQDTAVIKIEESQFWQVHYGLCMANLKISVSRGYDEVALSKLRQRISSLIQNRLGEGYGVGGNIRWEVTSQFDAEAGL
;
A
#
# COMPACT_ATOMS: atom_id res chain seq x y z
N MET A 1 -1.23 65.24 11.53
CA MET A 1 -0.77 64.15 12.43
C MET A 1 -1.27 62.87 11.82
N ASP A 2 -0.31 62.07 11.40
CA ASP A 2 -0.37 61.20 10.23
C ASP A 2 -1.13 59.89 10.44
N SER A 3 -1.92 59.57 9.43
CA SER A 3 -2.59 58.30 9.19
C SER A 3 -1.62 57.31 8.53
N GLN A 4 -1.27 56.22 9.24
CA GLN A 4 -0.49 55.11 8.69
C GLN A 4 -1.38 54.14 7.91
N GLN A 5 -1.13 54.08 6.61
CA GLN A 5 -1.69 53.13 5.66
C GLN A 5 -0.72 51.94 5.55
N SER A 6 -1.15 50.75 5.97
CA SER A 6 -0.35 49.52 5.90
C SER A 6 -0.44 48.91 4.50
N GLN A 7 0.71 48.84 3.81
CA GLN A 7 0.85 48.37 2.43
C GLN A 7 1.23 46.88 2.44
N ALA A 8 0.37 46.03 1.86
CA ALA A 8 0.64 44.61 1.64
C ALA A 8 1.60 44.41 0.44
N PRO A 9 2.48 43.39 0.45
CA PRO A 9 3.42 43.16 -0.65
C PRO A 9 2.75 42.48 -1.86
N LYS A 10 2.92 43.10 -3.04
CA LYS A 10 2.61 42.51 -4.35
C LYS A 10 3.59 41.37 -4.68
N PHE A 11 3.10 40.15 -4.79
CA PHE A 11 3.81 39.06 -5.46
C PHE A 11 3.76 39.28 -6.98
N ARG A 12 4.91 39.21 -7.65
CA ARG A 12 5.02 39.21 -9.12
C ARG A 12 4.89 37.78 -9.62
N ASP A 13 3.99 37.60 -10.58
CA ASP A 13 3.89 36.38 -11.40
C ASP A 13 5.04 36.35 -12.42
N GLU A 14 5.99 35.43 -12.27
CA GLU A 14 6.90 35.00 -13.33
C GLU A 14 6.79 33.49 -13.51
N PRO A 15 6.47 32.98 -14.72
CA PRO A 15 6.49 31.54 -14.99
C PRO A 15 7.93 31.02 -15.18
N PRO A 16 8.22 29.76 -14.80
CA PRO A 16 9.54 29.18 -14.98
C PRO A 16 9.86 28.90 -16.46
N PRO A 17 11.15 28.93 -16.86
CA PRO A 17 11.55 28.83 -18.26
C PRO A 17 11.32 27.41 -18.82
N ALA A 18 10.70 27.37 -19.99
CA ALA A 18 10.51 26.16 -20.78
C ALA A 18 11.85 25.62 -21.29
N PHE A 19 12.10 24.33 -21.07
CA PHE A 19 13.17 23.59 -21.71
C PHE A 19 12.82 23.39 -23.19
N VAL A 20 13.56 24.07 -24.07
CA VAL A 20 13.56 23.85 -25.52
C VAL A 20 14.37 22.59 -25.79
N ILE A 21 13.72 21.53 -26.29
CA ILE A 21 14.40 20.38 -26.86
C ILE A 21 14.52 20.63 -28.37
N ASN A 22 15.76 20.73 -28.85
CA ASN A 22 16.09 20.84 -30.26
C ASN A 22 15.74 19.54 -31.00
N ASP A 23 14.90 19.66 -32.01
CA ASP A 23 14.78 18.70 -33.10
C ASP A 23 16.00 18.79 -34.02
N ALA A 24 16.80 17.72 -34.08
CA ALA A 24 17.71 17.45 -35.20
C ALA A 24 18.17 15.98 -35.17
N GLN A 25 17.48 15.12 -35.91
CA GLN A 25 18.02 14.45 -37.10
C GLN A 25 17.19 13.20 -37.43
N ARG A 26 16.43 13.37 -38.51
CA ARG A 26 15.83 12.35 -39.35
C ARG A 26 16.95 11.56 -40.03
N GLY A 27 16.93 10.24 -39.89
CA GLY A 27 17.67 9.28 -40.70
C GLY A 27 16.78 8.06 -40.92
N GLU A 28 16.25 7.93 -42.13
CA GLU A 28 15.53 6.75 -42.62
C GLU A 28 16.54 5.67 -43.00
N GLU A 29 16.33 4.41 -42.60
CA GLU A 29 16.74 3.26 -43.42
C GLU A 29 15.98 1.97 -43.04
N TYR A 30 15.15 1.56 -44.00
CA TYR A 30 14.81 0.22 -44.52
C TYR A 30 14.47 -0.98 -43.60
N LEU A 31 13.32 -1.59 -43.94
CA LEU A 31 12.81 -2.90 -43.54
C LEU A 31 13.59 -4.04 -44.20
N ASP A 32 13.80 -5.15 -43.49
CA ASP A 32 13.61 -6.47 -44.10
C ASP A 32 13.19 -7.53 -43.05
N GLU A 33 12.16 -8.31 -43.39
CA GLU A 33 11.69 -9.53 -42.71
C GLU A 33 12.61 -10.71 -43.11
N GLN A 34 12.90 -11.78 -42.35
CA GLN A 34 12.04 -12.89 -41.86
C GLN A 34 12.93 -13.89 -41.02
N PRO A 35 12.36 -14.89 -40.31
CA PRO A 35 12.95 -15.66 -39.18
C PRO A 35 13.40 -17.10 -39.60
N PRO A 36 13.49 -18.13 -38.72
CA PRO A 36 13.94 -18.27 -37.31
C PRO A 36 15.17 -19.23 -37.21
N GLN A 37 15.63 -19.63 -36.02
CA GLN A 37 15.98 -21.02 -35.63
C GLN A 37 16.66 -21.10 -34.24
N LEU A 38 16.25 -22.12 -33.49
CA LEU A 38 16.78 -22.58 -32.19
C LEU A 38 18.24 -23.05 -32.31
N GLU A 39 19.06 -22.86 -31.26
CA GLU A 39 19.47 -23.96 -30.38
C GLU A 39 20.48 -23.52 -29.30
N SER A 40 20.20 -24.03 -28.10
CA SER A 40 21.06 -24.16 -26.94
C SER A 40 22.41 -24.85 -27.22
N ARG A 41 23.48 -24.47 -26.51
CA ARG A 41 24.37 -25.45 -25.85
C ARG A 41 25.32 -24.86 -24.82
N LEU A 42 25.47 -25.67 -23.78
CA LEU A 42 26.19 -25.52 -22.53
C LEU A 42 27.65 -26.01 -22.66
N LEU A 43 28.48 -25.51 -21.73
CA LEU A 43 29.66 -26.12 -21.09
C LEU A 43 31.04 -26.16 -21.80
N SER A 44 32.02 -25.73 -20.98
CA SER A 44 33.50 -25.64 -21.04
C SER A 44 34.20 -27.03 -21.13
N PRO A 45 35.50 -27.21 -20.77
CA PRO A 45 36.78 -26.50 -21.07
C PRO A 45 37.88 -27.50 -21.56
N SER A 46 39.13 -27.06 -21.83
CA SER A 46 40.38 -27.64 -21.25
C SER A 46 41.68 -27.20 -21.99
N LEU A 47 42.75 -27.21 -21.19
CA LEU A 47 44.18 -26.96 -21.40
C LEU A 47 44.89 -27.81 -22.47
N ALA A 48 46.02 -27.31 -23.01
CA ALA A 48 47.35 -27.95 -22.91
C ALA A 48 48.44 -27.16 -23.67
N MET A 49 49.70 -27.46 -23.33
CA MET A 49 50.94 -26.68 -23.46
C MET A 49 52.03 -27.51 -24.16
N GLY A 50 53.10 -26.86 -24.64
CA GLY A 50 54.39 -27.46 -25.06
C GLY A 50 54.73 -27.23 -26.55
N ASP A 51 55.96 -27.05 -27.02
CA ASP A 51 57.30 -27.07 -26.40
C ASP A 51 58.33 -26.52 -27.44
N ASN A 52 59.30 -25.70 -26.99
CA ASN A 52 60.76 -25.58 -27.26
C ASN A 52 61.47 -26.10 -28.57
N PRO A 53 62.81 -25.91 -28.77
CA PRO A 53 63.77 -24.81 -28.48
C PRO A 53 64.86 -24.60 -29.60
N SER A 54 65.85 -23.70 -29.43
CA SER A 54 67.31 -23.98 -29.59
C SER A 54 68.24 -22.72 -29.58
N SER A 55 69.18 -22.67 -28.59
CA SER A 55 70.65 -22.34 -28.63
C SER A 55 71.17 -21.04 -29.32
N ASP A 56 72.21 -20.29 -28.88
CA ASP A 56 73.35 -20.57 -27.99
C ASP A 56 74.25 -19.31 -27.71
N VAL A 57 75.16 -19.43 -26.73
CA VAL A 57 76.52 -18.78 -26.59
C VAL A 57 76.71 -17.35 -25.99
N ALA A 58 77.10 -17.37 -24.70
CA ALA A 58 78.33 -16.86 -24.05
C ALA A 58 78.69 -15.36 -23.79
N THR A 59 79.02 -15.14 -22.50
CA THR A 59 80.11 -14.34 -21.88
C THR A 59 79.93 -12.85 -21.48
N ARG A 60 79.83 -12.67 -20.15
CA ARG A 60 80.47 -11.69 -19.24
C ARG A 60 80.40 -10.18 -19.52
N GLY A 61 79.81 -9.47 -18.54
CA GLY A 61 80.14 -8.10 -18.18
C GLY A 61 78.93 -7.34 -17.64
N THR A 62 78.76 -7.26 -16.31
CA THR A 62 77.89 -6.24 -15.71
C THR A 62 78.51 -4.86 -15.99
N PRO A 63 77.74 -3.89 -16.47
CA PRO A 63 77.46 -2.77 -15.57
C PRO A 63 76.10 -2.12 -15.74
N HIS A 64 75.78 -1.33 -14.72
CA HIS A 64 74.85 -0.21 -14.70
C HIS A 64 73.36 -0.53 -14.63
N ASN A 65 72.87 -0.45 -13.40
CA ASN A 65 71.46 -0.41 -13.02
C ASN A 65 70.74 0.75 -13.76
N PRO A 66 69.76 0.49 -14.64
CA PRO A 66 69.15 1.51 -15.48
C PRO A 66 67.89 2.15 -14.88
N PHE A 67 67.57 1.85 -13.61
CA PHE A 67 66.33 2.33 -12.98
C PHE A 67 66.60 3.06 -11.67
N ASN A 68 67.03 4.31 -11.80
CA ASN A 68 67.04 5.31 -10.73
C ASN A 68 65.73 6.12 -10.82
N PHE A 69 64.70 5.71 -10.08
CA PHE A 69 63.44 6.45 -10.03
C PHE A 69 63.45 7.44 -8.87
N GLU A 70 63.85 8.68 -9.14
CA GLU A 70 63.56 9.82 -8.26
C GLU A 70 62.11 10.26 -8.49
N THR A 71 61.30 10.18 -7.44
CA THR A 71 59.88 10.54 -7.49
C THR A 71 59.74 12.06 -7.58
N GLN A 72 59.48 12.60 -8.77
CA GLN A 72 59.14 14.02 -8.95
C GLN A 72 57.63 14.24 -8.76
N SER A 73 57.25 14.90 -7.67
CA SER A 73 55.88 15.33 -7.40
C SER A 73 55.58 16.67 -8.08
N ILE A 74 54.89 16.64 -9.21
CA ILE A 74 54.40 17.86 -9.87
C ILE A 74 53.11 18.30 -9.17
N SER A 75 53.24 19.32 -8.32
CA SER A 75 52.13 20.05 -7.69
C SER A 75 51.84 21.32 -8.49
N THR A 76 50.61 21.47 -8.98
CA THR A 76 50.07 22.74 -9.50
C THR A 76 48.73 23.03 -8.78
N SER A 77 48.67 24.23 -8.21
CA SER A 77 47.84 24.86 -7.16
C SER A 77 46.29 24.83 -7.33
N PRO A 78 45.44 25.27 -6.36
CA PRO A 78 45.75 26.01 -5.13
C PRO A 78 45.18 25.47 -3.80
N VAL A 79 45.87 25.90 -2.74
CA VAL A 79 45.61 25.64 -1.32
C VAL A 79 44.32 26.35 -0.86
N LYS A 80 43.30 25.58 -0.48
CA LYS A 80 42.34 26.00 0.55
C LYS A 80 42.84 25.48 1.90
N SER A 81 43.17 26.39 2.79
CA SER A 81 43.53 26.11 4.17
C SER A 81 42.33 25.58 4.95
N ASN A 82 42.20 24.26 5.07
CA ASN A 82 41.51 23.64 6.19
C ASN A 82 42.54 22.90 7.03
N ILE A 83 43.31 23.71 7.76
CA ILE A 83 44.06 23.28 8.93
C ILE A 83 43.01 22.81 9.95
N GLY A 84 43.01 21.52 10.31
CA GLY A 84 42.17 21.00 11.41
C GLY A 84 41.30 19.77 11.15
N GLN A 85 41.31 19.17 9.94
CA GLN A 85 40.67 17.85 9.75
C GLN A 85 41.74 16.77 9.87
N ARG A 86 41.92 16.24 11.09
CA ARG A 86 42.68 15.01 11.35
C ARG A 86 42.03 13.85 10.58
N ARG A 87 42.41 13.67 9.31
CA ARG A 87 42.22 12.44 8.56
C ARG A 87 43.04 11.36 9.26
N GLY A 88 42.38 10.57 10.11
CA GLY A 88 42.88 9.26 10.48
C GLY A 88 43.02 8.45 9.19
N HIS A 89 44.24 8.35 8.65
CA HIS A 89 44.55 7.41 7.60
C HIS A 89 44.20 6.02 8.14
N ARG A 90 43.19 5.38 7.54
CA ARG A 90 42.92 3.95 7.69
C ARG A 90 44.11 3.19 7.12
N TYR A 91 45.13 2.99 7.94
CA TYR A 91 46.16 2.00 7.69
C TYR A 91 45.57 0.61 8.01
N LYS A 92 44.74 0.08 7.09
CA LYS A 92 44.35 -1.35 7.10
C LYS A 92 45.39 -2.25 6.41
N HIS A 93 46.50 -1.68 5.94
CA HIS A 93 47.51 -2.39 5.13
C HIS A 93 48.95 -2.20 5.60
N SER A 94 49.20 -1.58 6.75
CA SER A 94 50.56 -1.60 7.33
C SER A 94 50.79 -2.93 8.04
N SER A 95 51.77 -3.69 7.57
CA SER A 95 52.24 -4.99 8.06
C SER A 95 52.81 -4.99 9.50
N ILE A 96 52.69 -3.88 10.23
CA ILE A 96 53.05 -3.75 11.66
C ILE A 96 51.80 -3.62 12.54
N SER A 97 50.61 -3.43 11.96
CA SER A 97 49.33 -3.36 12.72
C SER A 97 48.66 -4.73 12.93
N THR A 98 49.16 -5.80 12.30
CA THR A 98 48.65 -7.17 12.45
C THR A 98 49.01 -7.79 13.81
N GLN A 99 50.08 -7.33 14.46
CA GLN A 99 50.52 -7.87 15.76
C GLN A 99 49.72 -7.33 16.96
N HIS A 100 49.04 -6.19 16.80
CA HIS A 100 48.18 -5.57 17.83
C HIS A 100 46.67 -5.63 17.49
N GLN A 101 46.26 -6.50 16.55
CA GLN A 101 44.84 -6.82 16.33
C GLN A 101 44.31 -7.75 17.44
N ILE A 102 44.15 -7.19 18.64
CA ILE A 102 43.40 -7.82 19.74
C ILE A 102 41.90 -7.92 19.40
N PHE A 103 41.44 -7.14 18.41
CA PHE A 103 40.13 -7.32 17.79
C PHE A 103 40.28 -8.16 16.53
N LEU A 104 40.13 -9.47 16.67
CA LEU A 104 39.72 -10.33 15.57
C LEU A 104 38.46 -9.73 14.97
N GLU A 105 38.50 -9.34 13.69
CA GLU A 105 37.28 -8.99 12.97
C GLU A 105 36.37 -10.23 13.06
N PRO A 106 35.11 -10.08 13.52
CA PRO A 106 34.22 -11.21 13.69
C PRO A 106 34.13 -11.95 12.35
N PRO A 107 34.14 -13.29 12.37
CA PRO A 107 34.13 -14.08 11.14
C PRO A 107 33.02 -13.57 10.22
N PRO A 108 33.30 -13.42 8.91
CA PRO A 108 32.37 -12.82 7.98
C PRO A 108 31.05 -13.57 8.06
N ARG A 109 29.99 -12.87 8.51
CA ARG A 109 28.68 -13.51 8.65
C ARG A 109 28.27 -14.03 7.27
N PRO A 110 27.72 -15.26 7.19
CA PRO A 110 27.16 -15.76 5.94
C PRO A 110 26.17 -14.73 5.40
N PRO A 111 26.12 -14.54 4.07
CA PRO A 111 25.24 -13.56 3.46
C PRO A 111 23.81 -13.81 3.95
N PRO A 112 23.07 -12.75 4.32
CA PRO A 112 21.72 -12.91 4.84
C PRO A 112 20.87 -13.72 3.86
N VAL A 113 20.09 -14.67 4.39
CA VAL A 113 19.20 -15.55 3.62
C VAL A 113 18.16 -14.73 2.82
N LEU A 114 17.89 -13.50 3.27
CA LEU A 114 16.97 -12.55 2.63
C LEU A 114 17.72 -11.32 2.09
N PRO A 115 17.28 -10.77 0.95
CA PRO A 115 17.87 -9.55 0.42
C PRO A 115 17.69 -8.38 1.40
N ALA A 116 18.70 -7.50 1.48
CA ALA A 116 18.67 -6.33 2.36
C ALA A 116 17.49 -5.40 2.05
N SER A 117 17.26 -5.14 0.77
CA SER A 117 16.11 -4.39 0.26
C SER A 117 15.83 -4.81 -1.17
N LEU A 118 14.56 -4.72 -1.56
CA LEU A 118 14.14 -4.85 -2.95
C LEU A 118 13.98 -3.46 -3.59
N PRO A 119 14.22 -3.31 -4.90
CA PRO A 119 14.02 -2.03 -5.58
C PRO A 119 12.55 -1.61 -5.53
N ILE A 120 12.31 -0.36 -5.15
CA ILE A 120 10.96 0.23 -5.13
C ILE A 120 10.71 0.79 -6.54
N PRO A 121 9.56 0.45 -7.18
CA PRO A 121 9.29 0.86 -8.54
C PRO A 121 9.14 2.38 -8.66
N THR A 122 9.69 2.94 -9.74
CA THR A 122 9.39 4.31 -10.15
C THR A 122 8.04 4.38 -10.88
N LEU A 123 7.44 5.58 -10.98
CA LEU A 123 6.18 5.76 -11.72
C LEU A 123 6.29 5.33 -13.20
N SER A 124 7.46 5.55 -13.82
CA SER A 124 7.72 5.13 -15.19
C SER A 124 7.74 3.61 -15.33
N GLU A 125 8.37 2.92 -14.37
CA GLU A 125 8.38 1.46 -14.32
C GLU A 125 6.99 0.89 -14.03
N ALA A 126 6.23 1.50 -13.11
CA ALA A 126 4.85 1.12 -12.82
C ALA A 126 3.96 1.24 -14.05
N TRP A 127 4.11 2.32 -14.83
CA TRP A 127 3.37 2.48 -16.08
C TRP A 127 3.74 1.43 -17.13
N ARG A 128 5.03 1.12 -17.25
CA ARG A 128 5.54 0.11 -18.20
C ARG A 128 5.16 -1.32 -17.80
N SER A 129 4.97 -1.60 -16.51
CA SER A 129 4.59 -2.94 -16.02
C SER A 129 3.10 -3.23 -16.14
N MET A 130 2.25 -2.25 -16.50
CA MET A 130 0.81 -2.45 -16.57
C MET A 130 0.40 -3.42 -17.69
N GLU A 131 -0.30 -4.48 -17.31
CA GLU A 131 -0.97 -5.36 -18.27
C GLU A 131 -2.14 -4.64 -18.97
N LYS A 132 -2.55 -5.15 -20.14
CA LYS A 132 -3.67 -4.57 -20.92
C LYS A 132 -4.95 -4.45 -20.10
N ASP A 133 -5.25 -5.45 -19.27
CA ASP A 133 -6.43 -5.45 -18.41
C ASP A 133 -6.32 -4.45 -17.26
N GLN A 134 -5.16 -4.32 -16.62
CA GLN A 134 -4.93 -3.32 -15.56
C GLN A 134 -4.99 -1.90 -16.14
N ARG A 135 -4.46 -1.70 -17.35
CA ARG A 135 -4.54 -0.42 -18.06
C ARG A 135 -5.97 -0.04 -18.41
N ARG A 136 -6.78 -0.99 -18.89
CA ARG A 136 -8.22 -0.80 -19.10
C ARG A 136 -8.91 -0.40 -17.79
N ARG A 137 -8.61 -1.08 -16.68
CA ARG A 137 -9.16 -0.77 -15.35
C ARG A 137 -8.77 0.62 -14.87
N LEU A 138 -7.51 1.03 -15.08
CA LEU A 138 -7.05 2.38 -14.75
C LEU A 138 -7.81 3.45 -15.53
N TYR A 139 -7.97 3.27 -16.86
CA TYR A 139 -8.74 4.22 -17.67
C TYR A 139 -10.20 4.32 -17.22
N TRP A 140 -10.85 3.19 -16.94
CA TRP A 140 -12.22 3.20 -16.39
C TRP A 140 -12.30 3.88 -15.04
N SER A 141 -11.32 3.65 -14.16
CA SER A 141 -11.26 4.30 -12.85
C SER A 141 -11.06 5.82 -12.97
N LEU A 142 -10.20 6.28 -13.89
CA LEU A 142 -10.01 7.71 -14.15
C LEU A 142 -11.27 8.34 -14.75
N CYS A 143 -11.94 7.63 -15.65
CA CYS A 143 -13.24 8.06 -16.19
C CYS A 143 -14.29 8.16 -15.09
N HIS A 144 -14.38 7.17 -14.20
CA HIS A 144 -15.30 7.20 -13.06
C HIS A 144 -15.00 8.39 -12.13
N LEU A 145 -13.72 8.65 -11.83
CA LEU A 145 -13.31 9.80 -11.03
C LEU A 145 -13.67 11.13 -11.71
N ALA A 146 -13.50 11.24 -13.03
CA ALA A 146 -13.90 12.43 -13.78
C ALA A 146 -15.42 12.66 -13.74
N VAL A 147 -16.22 11.59 -13.84
CA VAL A 147 -17.68 11.65 -13.67
C VAL A 147 -18.05 12.06 -12.25
N ALA A 148 -17.36 11.55 -11.23
CA ALA A 148 -17.59 11.94 -9.84
C ALA A 148 -17.34 13.45 -9.62
N VAL A 149 -16.24 13.98 -10.17
CA VAL A 149 -15.93 15.43 -10.14
C VAL A 149 -17.00 16.23 -10.88
N PHE A 150 -17.45 15.77 -12.04
CA PHE A 150 -18.54 16.41 -12.78
C PHE A 150 -19.83 16.46 -11.97
N ILE A 151 -20.22 15.35 -11.33
CA ILE A 151 -21.41 15.27 -10.47
C ILE A 151 -21.27 16.23 -9.27
N PHE A 152 -20.09 16.30 -8.65
CA PHE A 152 -19.81 17.21 -7.54
C PHE A 152 -20.13 18.66 -7.90
N PHE A 153 -19.61 19.17 -9.02
CA PHE A 153 -19.90 20.54 -9.48
C PHE A 153 -21.35 20.75 -9.92
N LYS A 154 -22.07 19.70 -10.31
CA LYS A 154 -23.49 19.80 -10.72
C LYS A 154 -24.47 19.70 -9.54
N SER A 155 -23.99 19.30 -8.37
CA SER A 155 -24.84 18.98 -7.22
C SER A 155 -25.30 20.19 -6.39
N GLU A 156 -24.92 21.42 -6.76
CA GLU A 156 -25.06 22.67 -5.99
C GLU A 156 -26.49 23.16 -5.67
N GLY A 157 -27.54 22.35 -5.83
CA GLY A 157 -28.89 22.77 -5.42
C GLY A 157 -29.84 21.68 -4.91
N SER A 158 -29.34 20.48 -4.63
CA SER A 158 -30.10 19.44 -3.93
C SER A 158 -29.20 18.82 -2.87
N LEU A 159 -29.72 18.70 -1.64
CA LEU A 159 -28.95 18.13 -0.53
C LEU A 159 -28.69 16.63 -0.77
N SER A 160 -29.69 15.91 -1.29
CA SER A 160 -29.50 14.52 -1.66
C SER A 160 -28.53 14.34 -2.84
N ALA A 161 -28.56 15.24 -3.84
CA ALA A 161 -27.60 15.23 -4.94
C ALA A 161 -26.17 15.54 -4.47
N MET A 162 -26.00 16.47 -3.53
CA MET A 162 -24.70 16.79 -2.91
C MET A 162 -24.19 15.63 -2.05
N ALA A 163 -25.07 14.96 -1.31
CA ALA A 163 -24.70 13.74 -0.59
C ALA A 163 -24.30 12.60 -1.53
N LEU A 164 -25.06 12.42 -2.61
CA LEU A 164 -24.75 11.42 -3.63
C LEU A 164 -23.40 11.71 -4.31
N SER A 165 -23.04 12.97 -4.54
CA SER A 165 -21.76 13.33 -5.16
C SER A 165 -20.55 12.94 -4.28
N HIS A 166 -20.63 13.17 -2.97
CA HIS A 166 -19.60 12.73 -2.03
C HIS A 166 -19.47 11.20 -1.98
N LEU A 167 -20.61 10.50 -2.01
CA LEU A 167 -20.64 9.05 -2.02
C LEU A 167 -20.04 8.46 -3.32
N VAL A 168 -20.38 9.03 -4.49
CA VAL A 168 -19.79 8.63 -5.79
C VAL A 168 -18.29 8.95 -5.84
N PHE A 169 -17.86 10.09 -5.29
CA PHE A 169 -16.45 10.43 -5.21
C PHE A 169 -15.67 9.43 -4.34
N PHE A 170 -16.24 9.02 -3.21
CA PHE A 170 -15.67 7.95 -2.40
C PHE A 170 -15.58 6.63 -3.17
N ASP A 171 -16.64 6.24 -3.85
CA ASP A 171 -16.71 5.01 -4.65
C ASP A 171 -15.61 5.00 -5.74
N ALA A 172 -15.54 6.07 -6.55
CA ALA A 172 -14.53 6.23 -7.59
C ALA A 172 -13.10 6.30 -7.04
N GLY A 173 -12.89 6.98 -5.91
CA GLY A 173 -11.59 7.05 -5.23
C GLY A 173 -11.13 5.69 -4.72
N SER A 174 -12.04 4.92 -4.11
CA SER A 174 -11.74 3.58 -3.60
C SER A 174 -11.38 2.61 -4.73
N ALA A 175 -12.08 2.71 -5.87
CA ALA A 175 -11.75 1.99 -7.10
C ALA A 175 -10.34 2.35 -7.62
N ALA A 176 -9.99 3.63 -7.62
CA ALA A 176 -8.66 4.10 -8.07
C ALA A 176 -7.54 3.55 -7.18
N VAL A 177 -7.71 3.61 -5.85
CA VAL A 177 -6.75 3.04 -4.89
C VAL A 177 -6.56 1.55 -5.13
N CYS A 178 -7.63 0.81 -5.40
CA CYS A 178 -7.51 -0.62 -5.69
C CYS A 178 -6.72 -0.90 -6.97
N VAL A 179 -6.96 -0.15 -8.05
CA VAL A 179 -6.18 -0.31 -9.29
C VAL A 179 -4.71 0.03 -9.07
N ILE A 180 -4.41 1.08 -8.30
CA ILE A 180 -3.04 1.44 -7.93
C ILE A 180 -2.37 0.27 -7.20
N VAL A 181 -3.04 -0.30 -6.18
CA VAL A 181 -2.55 -1.47 -5.44
C VAL A 181 -2.36 -2.69 -6.34
N GLU A 182 -3.26 -2.93 -7.30
CA GLU A 182 -3.12 -4.02 -8.27
C GLU A 182 -1.86 -3.85 -9.13
N VAL A 183 -1.60 -2.64 -9.65
CA VAL A 183 -0.41 -2.33 -10.45
C VAL A 183 0.86 -2.46 -9.62
N LEU A 184 0.87 -1.96 -8.39
CA LEU A 184 2.01 -2.10 -7.48
C LEU A 184 2.27 -3.56 -7.11
N GLY A 185 1.23 -4.39 -7.09
CA GLY A 185 1.30 -5.84 -6.90
C GLY A 185 2.07 -6.60 -7.99
N ASN A 186 2.37 -5.99 -9.14
CA ASN A 186 3.19 -6.60 -10.20
C ASN A 186 4.67 -6.69 -9.79
N PHE A 187 5.11 -5.91 -8.81
CA PHE A 187 6.51 -5.86 -8.39
C PHE A 187 6.77 -6.81 -7.22
N GLU A 188 7.91 -7.50 -7.25
CA GLU A 188 8.28 -8.45 -6.19
C GLU A 188 8.29 -7.80 -4.80
N VAL A 189 8.71 -6.54 -4.68
CA VAL A 189 8.74 -5.79 -3.42
C VAL A 189 7.39 -5.71 -2.71
N TRP A 190 6.29 -5.86 -3.46
CA TRP A 190 4.95 -5.86 -2.88
C TRP A 190 4.70 -7.07 -2.00
N ARG A 191 5.05 -8.27 -2.48
CA ARG A 191 4.75 -9.56 -1.82
C ARG A 191 5.95 -10.19 -1.12
N ARG A 192 7.16 -9.93 -1.60
CA ARG A 192 8.38 -10.61 -1.15
C ARG A 192 8.98 -9.87 0.05
N SER A 193 9.25 -10.64 1.10
CA SER A 193 9.95 -10.17 2.29
C SER A 193 11.40 -9.75 1.99
N SER A 194 11.83 -8.66 2.62
CA SER A 194 13.22 -8.18 2.65
C SER A 194 13.59 -7.75 4.08
N ILE A 195 14.87 -7.53 4.36
CA ILE A 195 15.29 -7.07 5.70
C ILE A 195 14.70 -5.70 6.03
N ARG A 196 14.62 -4.79 5.03
CA ARG A 196 13.97 -3.49 5.19
C ARG A 196 12.44 -3.57 5.34
N HIS A 197 11.81 -4.49 4.60
CA HIS A 197 10.37 -4.72 4.62
C HIS A 197 10.06 -6.20 4.88
N PRO A 198 10.00 -6.65 6.15
CA PRO A 198 9.88 -8.06 6.52
C PRO A 198 8.61 -8.75 5.99
N PHE A 199 7.54 -7.97 5.77
CA PHE A 199 6.25 -8.46 5.27
C PHE A 199 5.89 -7.90 3.89
N GLY A 200 6.89 -7.45 3.12
CA GLY A 200 6.66 -6.74 1.85
C GLY A 200 6.00 -5.38 2.05
N LEU A 201 5.38 -4.85 0.99
CA LEU A 201 4.65 -3.58 1.00
C LEU A 201 3.13 -3.76 1.08
N GLU A 202 2.61 -4.98 1.28
CA GLU A 202 1.16 -5.21 1.36
C GLU A 202 0.48 -4.43 2.50
N ARG A 203 1.21 -4.07 3.57
CA ARG A 203 0.70 -3.19 4.64
C ARG A 203 0.35 -1.77 4.15
N THR A 204 0.91 -1.32 3.03
CA THR A 204 0.54 -0.03 2.43
C THR A 204 -0.87 -0.05 1.83
N GLU A 205 -1.40 -1.20 1.43
CA GLU A 205 -2.80 -1.39 1.02
C GLU A 205 -3.75 -1.11 2.21
N VAL A 206 -3.41 -1.61 3.39
CA VAL A 206 -4.13 -1.36 4.65
C VAL A 206 -4.11 0.13 4.99
N LEU A 207 -2.95 0.78 4.85
CA LEU A 207 -2.81 2.21 5.10
C LEU A 207 -3.64 3.05 4.12
N ALA A 208 -3.65 2.69 2.83
CA ALA A 208 -4.48 3.36 1.84
C ALA A 208 -5.98 3.18 2.14
N GLY A 209 -6.40 1.98 2.56
CA GLY A 209 -7.76 1.72 3.03
C GLY A 209 -8.14 2.54 4.26
N PHE A 210 -7.23 2.66 5.23
CA PHE A 210 -7.39 3.53 6.40
C PHE A 210 -7.55 5.01 6.01
N ALA A 211 -6.71 5.52 5.10
CA ALA A 211 -6.82 6.89 4.61
C ALA A 211 -8.16 7.15 3.90
N MET A 212 -8.63 6.21 3.06
CA MET A 212 -9.96 6.29 2.46
C MET A 212 -11.05 6.33 3.55
N SER A 213 -10.99 5.50 4.58
CA SER A 213 -12.00 5.51 5.65
C SER A 213 -12.10 6.84 6.40
N ILE A 214 -10.97 7.55 6.57
CA ILE A 214 -10.95 8.90 7.14
C ILE A 214 -11.66 9.88 6.20
N PHE A 215 -11.38 9.81 4.90
CA PHE A 215 -12.06 10.63 3.91
C PHE A 215 -13.58 10.37 3.90
N LEU A 216 -14.01 9.11 4.06
CA LEU A 216 -15.43 8.75 4.21
C LEU A 216 -16.08 9.38 5.44
N LEU A 217 -15.38 9.35 6.58
CA LEU A 217 -15.86 9.96 7.83
C LEU A 217 -15.99 11.47 7.71
N PHE A 218 -15.00 12.15 7.13
CA PHE A 218 -15.07 13.58 6.89
C PHE A 218 -16.19 13.93 5.91
N GLY A 219 -16.39 13.15 4.85
CA GLY A 219 -17.54 13.32 3.95
C GLY A 219 -18.88 13.17 4.68
N GLY A 220 -19.01 12.19 5.58
CA GLY A 220 -20.20 12.05 6.42
C GLY A 220 -20.42 13.24 7.37
N PHE A 221 -19.36 13.72 8.02
CA PHE A 221 -19.42 14.88 8.92
C PHE A 221 -19.77 16.17 8.19
N ASP A 222 -19.18 16.40 7.02
CA ASP A 222 -19.49 17.54 6.16
C ASP A 222 -20.98 17.58 5.81
N LEU A 223 -21.54 16.44 5.41
CA LEU A 223 -22.97 16.32 5.10
C LEU A 223 -23.86 16.56 6.32
N VAL A 224 -23.51 16.02 7.50
CA VAL A 224 -24.26 16.27 8.74
C VAL A 224 -24.24 17.76 9.09
N SER A 225 -23.09 18.43 8.96
CA SER A 225 -22.95 19.86 9.21
C SER A 225 -23.83 20.70 8.28
N HIS A 226 -23.80 20.42 6.97
CA HIS A 226 -24.65 21.09 5.99
C HIS A 226 -26.15 20.87 6.24
N ASN A 227 -26.57 19.65 6.63
CA ASN A 227 -27.96 19.38 6.99
C ASN A 227 -28.39 20.15 8.25
N LEU A 228 -27.56 20.16 9.29
CA LEU A 228 -27.88 20.85 10.54
C LEU A 228 -28.00 22.36 10.33
N LYS A 229 -27.11 22.95 9.51
CA LYS A 229 -27.17 24.36 9.15
C LYS A 229 -28.52 24.71 8.50
N HIS A 230 -28.96 23.96 7.49
CA HIS A 230 -30.24 24.20 6.84
C HIS A 230 -31.45 23.97 7.77
N PHE A 231 -31.35 23.01 8.70
CA PHE A 231 -32.38 22.80 9.71
C PHE A 231 -32.48 24.01 10.66
N MET A 232 -31.34 24.54 11.11
CA MET A 232 -31.29 25.73 11.96
C MET A 232 -31.77 27.00 11.22
N GLU A 233 -31.39 27.18 9.96
CA GLU A 233 -31.90 28.26 9.09
C GLU A 233 -33.42 28.17 8.91
N THR A 234 -34.01 26.97 8.92
CA THR A 234 -35.47 26.79 8.84
C THR A 234 -36.18 27.12 10.17
N LEU A 235 -35.50 27.00 11.31
CA LEU A 235 -36.07 27.25 12.65
C LEU A 235 -35.91 28.69 13.13
N GLY A 236 -34.90 29.42 12.65
CA GLY A 236 -34.68 30.82 12.98
C GLY A 236 -35.63 31.73 12.21
N HIS A 237 -36.40 32.57 12.91
CA HIS A 237 -37.24 33.65 12.33
C HIS A 237 -36.39 34.82 11.76
N HIS A 238 -35.33 34.53 11.01
CA HIS A 238 -34.54 35.55 10.35
C HIS A 238 -35.01 35.69 8.90
N GLU A 239 -35.68 36.80 8.63
CA GLU A 239 -36.06 37.22 7.29
C GLU A 239 -34.79 37.36 6.44
N PRO A 240 -34.61 36.58 5.36
CA PRO A 240 -33.39 36.63 4.58
C PRO A 240 -33.29 37.98 3.86
N HIS A 241 -32.29 38.79 4.21
CA HIS A 241 -32.02 40.09 3.57
C HIS A 241 -31.59 39.98 2.09
N HIS A 242 -31.44 38.76 1.58
CA HIS A 242 -31.35 38.47 0.16
C HIS A 242 -32.44 37.47 -0.20
N ALA A 243 -33.39 37.89 -1.03
CA ALA A 243 -34.30 36.98 -1.71
C ALA A 243 -33.46 36.08 -2.63
N HIS A 244 -32.96 34.97 -2.12
CA HIS A 244 -32.49 33.89 -2.95
C HIS A 244 -33.72 33.37 -3.68
N SER A 245 -33.85 33.75 -4.95
CA SER A 245 -34.69 33.00 -5.87
C SER A 245 -34.33 31.54 -5.67
N HIS A 246 -35.26 30.74 -5.17
CA HIS A 246 -35.20 29.30 -5.30
C HIS A 246 -35.26 29.03 -6.80
N GLU A 247 -34.11 29.15 -7.48
CA GLU A 247 -33.92 28.62 -8.81
C GLU A 247 -34.15 27.14 -8.61
N HIS A 248 -35.38 26.72 -8.91
CA HIS A 248 -35.79 25.34 -8.84
C HIS A 248 -34.74 24.56 -9.60
N VAL A 249 -33.93 23.78 -8.87
CA VAL A 249 -33.05 22.83 -9.52
C VAL A 249 -33.92 22.04 -10.47
N SER A 250 -33.62 22.17 -11.75
CA SER A 250 -34.37 21.46 -12.77
C SER A 250 -34.37 19.99 -12.37
N ALA A 251 -35.55 19.37 -12.23
CA ALA A 251 -35.70 17.94 -11.99
C ALA A 251 -34.73 17.12 -12.87
N ARG A 252 -34.53 17.59 -14.10
CA ARG A 252 -33.58 17.08 -15.09
C ARG A 252 -32.12 17.04 -14.62
N SER A 253 -31.67 17.98 -13.79
CA SER A 253 -30.30 18.00 -13.22
C SER A 253 -30.11 16.88 -12.22
N VAL A 254 -31.08 16.67 -11.32
CA VAL A 254 -31.06 15.58 -10.33
C VAL A 254 -31.13 14.22 -11.02
N GLU A 255 -32.00 14.08 -12.02
CA GLU A 255 -32.07 12.88 -12.86
C GLU A 255 -30.76 12.61 -13.60
N LEU A 256 -30.13 13.65 -14.17
CA LEU A 256 -28.85 13.52 -14.86
C LEU A 256 -27.73 13.09 -13.92
N ILE A 257 -27.68 13.65 -12.71
CA ILE A 257 -26.73 13.26 -11.66
C ILE A 257 -26.92 11.80 -11.27
N ALA A 258 -28.15 11.39 -10.98
CA ALA A 258 -28.47 10.02 -10.61
C ALA A 258 -28.21 9.03 -11.76
N ALA A 259 -28.55 9.40 -13.00
CA ALA A 259 -28.25 8.58 -14.16
C ALA A 259 -26.74 8.43 -14.37
N ALA A 260 -25.98 9.53 -14.28
CA ALA A 260 -24.53 9.53 -14.40
C ALA A 260 -23.87 8.67 -13.31
N ALA A 261 -24.29 8.82 -12.05
CA ALA A 261 -23.82 8.02 -10.92
C ALA A 261 -24.12 6.52 -11.12
N THR A 262 -25.35 6.20 -11.53
CA THR A 262 -25.76 4.81 -11.77
C THR A 262 -24.94 4.17 -12.88
N ILE A 263 -24.80 4.85 -14.03
CA ILE A 263 -24.07 4.34 -15.18
C ILE A 263 -22.58 4.20 -14.85
N SER A 264 -21.97 5.21 -14.22
CA SER A 264 -20.54 5.17 -13.89
C SER A 264 -20.23 4.07 -12.88
N THR A 265 -21.02 3.94 -11.81
CA THR A 265 -20.84 2.88 -10.81
C THR A 265 -21.12 1.51 -11.40
N LEU A 266 -22.11 1.36 -12.29
CA LEU A 266 -22.39 0.07 -12.94
C LEU A 266 -21.25 -0.37 -13.86
N ILE A 267 -20.73 0.56 -14.68
CA ILE A 267 -19.54 0.32 -15.51
C ILE A 267 -18.34 -0.01 -14.64
N SER A 268 -18.16 0.69 -13.51
CA SER A 268 -17.07 0.45 -12.57
C SER A 268 -17.19 -0.94 -11.91
N ALA A 269 -18.39 -1.33 -11.46
CA ALA A 269 -18.67 -2.61 -10.84
C ALA A 269 -18.42 -3.78 -11.81
N TYR A 270 -18.87 -3.68 -13.07
CA TYR A 270 -18.63 -4.74 -14.08
C TYR A 270 -17.21 -4.71 -14.66
N GLY A 271 -16.66 -3.51 -14.88
CA GLY A 271 -15.40 -3.30 -15.58
C GLY A 271 -14.16 -3.54 -14.72
N LEU A 272 -14.25 -3.28 -13.40
CA LEU A 272 -13.11 -3.43 -12.50
C LEU A 272 -12.97 -4.85 -11.91
N ARG A 273 -14.02 -5.69 -11.95
CA ARG A 273 -14.02 -7.08 -11.42
C ARG A 273 -13.33 -7.21 -10.05
N ASN A 274 -13.46 -6.19 -9.23
CA ASN A 274 -12.60 -5.99 -8.06
C ASN A 274 -13.15 -6.69 -6.79
N HIS A 275 -14.10 -7.61 -6.99
CA HIS A 275 -14.96 -8.16 -5.96
C HIS A 275 -14.19 -8.96 -4.91
N SER A 276 -13.07 -9.59 -5.26
CA SER A 276 -12.30 -10.40 -4.32
C SER A 276 -11.40 -9.58 -3.38
N ARG A 277 -10.95 -8.38 -3.77
CA ARG A 277 -10.12 -7.52 -2.91
C ARG A 277 -10.96 -6.72 -1.94
N ILE A 278 -12.01 -6.04 -2.42
CA ILE A 278 -12.90 -5.29 -1.52
C ILE A 278 -13.67 -6.23 -0.58
N ALA A 279 -14.07 -7.44 -1.02
CA ALA A 279 -14.68 -8.42 -0.12
C ALA A 279 -13.71 -8.87 0.99
N LYS A 280 -12.40 -8.92 0.75
CA LYS A 280 -11.39 -9.19 1.79
C LYS A 280 -11.28 -8.04 2.79
N VAL A 281 -11.42 -6.78 2.35
CA VAL A 281 -11.47 -5.61 3.24
C VAL A 281 -12.71 -5.65 4.13
N MET A 282 -13.78 -6.31 3.66
CA MET A 282 -15.11 -6.25 4.25
C MET A 282 -15.66 -7.59 4.76
N SER A 283 -14.82 -8.63 4.93
CA SER A 283 -15.26 -9.95 5.40
C SER A 283 -15.94 -9.94 6.78
N VAL A 284 -15.87 -8.81 7.48
CA VAL A 284 -16.53 -8.51 8.75
C VAL A 284 -17.96 -7.94 8.62
N SER A 285 -18.53 -7.83 7.41
CA SER A 285 -19.88 -7.25 7.20
C SER A 285 -20.94 -8.28 6.77
N CYS A 286 -22.18 -8.06 7.24
CA CYS A 286 -23.42 -8.81 6.91
C CYS A 286 -23.75 -8.87 5.39
N LEU A 287 -23.03 -8.13 4.55
CA LEU A 287 -23.21 -8.07 3.11
C LEU A 287 -22.62 -9.28 2.36
N ALA A 288 -22.05 -10.26 3.07
CA ALA A 288 -21.54 -11.50 2.50
C ALA A 288 -22.59 -12.36 1.77
N VAL A 289 -23.89 -12.09 1.98
CA VAL A 289 -25.02 -12.81 1.35
C VAL A 289 -25.40 -12.22 -0.03
N LEU A 290 -24.84 -11.07 -0.43
CA LEU A 290 -25.19 -10.41 -1.69
C LEU A 290 -24.47 -11.03 -2.91
N PRO A 291 -25.08 -10.97 -4.12
CA PRO A 291 -24.45 -11.41 -5.37
C PRO A 291 -23.08 -10.76 -5.59
N SER A 292 -22.18 -11.45 -6.29
CA SER A 292 -20.76 -11.06 -6.39
C SER A 292 -20.52 -9.64 -6.88
N VAL A 293 -21.44 -9.04 -7.66
CA VAL A 293 -21.32 -7.66 -8.18
C VAL A 293 -21.64 -6.61 -7.12
N LEU A 294 -22.49 -6.93 -6.14
CA LEU A 294 -22.92 -6.05 -5.02
C LEU A 294 -22.17 -6.34 -3.72
N SER A 295 -21.21 -7.26 -3.73
CA SER A 295 -20.36 -7.57 -2.57
C SER A 295 -19.46 -6.39 -2.16
N ASN A 296 -19.22 -5.43 -3.07
CA ASN A 296 -18.62 -4.15 -2.72
C ASN A 296 -19.70 -3.25 -2.07
N PRO A 297 -19.57 -2.91 -0.78
CA PRO A 297 -20.57 -2.11 -0.07
C PRO A 297 -20.73 -0.73 -0.68
N PHE A 298 -19.66 -0.18 -1.25
CA PHE A 298 -19.63 1.19 -1.75
C PHE A 298 -20.36 1.28 -3.08
N HIS A 299 -20.15 0.33 -3.99
CA HIS A 299 -20.96 0.20 -5.20
C HIS A 299 -22.44 -0.03 -4.85
N PHE A 300 -22.74 -0.91 -3.88
CA PHE A 300 -24.11 -1.14 -3.43
C PHE A 300 -24.75 0.15 -2.89
N LEU A 301 -24.06 0.86 -2.00
CA LEU A 301 -24.56 2.09 -1.38
C LEU A 301 -24.80 3.18 -2.43
N THR A 302 -23.86 3.36 -3.35
CA THR A 302 -23.98 4.33 -4.45
C THR A 302 -25.13 3.98 -5.38
N LEU A 303 -25.27 2.72 -5.82
CA LEU A 303 -26.37 2.29 -6.68
C LEU A 303 -27.72 2.42 -5.98
N PHE A 304 -27.81 2.03 -4.71
CA PHE A 304 -29.03 2.13 -3.92
C PHE A 304 -29.49 3.58 -3.78
N PHE A 305 -28.63 4.47 -3.29
CA PHE A 305 -29.01 5.87 -3.10
C PHE A 305 -29.17 6.62 -4.41
N SER A 306 -28.41 6.27 -5.46
CA SER A 306 -28.63 6.81 -6.80
C SER A 306 -30.02 6.46 -7.34
N ALA A 307 -30.48 5.22 -7.16
CA ALA A 307 -31.84 4.82 -7.54
C ALA A 307 -32.91 5.57 -6.73
N VAL A 308 -32.69 5.75 -5.42
CA VAL A 308 -33.61 6.52 -4.56
C VAL A 308 -33.67 7.99 -5.00
N VAL A 309 -32.53 8.62 -5.30
CA VAL A 309 -32.45 10.01 -5.79
C VAL A 309 -33.08 10.15 -7.18
N ALA A 310 -32.96 9.15 -8.06
CA ALA A 310 -33.58 9.17 -9.39
C ALA A 310 -35.12 9.22 -9.35
N VAL A 311 -35.74 8.66 -8.31
CA VAL A 311 -37.20 8.63 -8.13
C VAL A 311 -37.72 9.94 -7.50
N LEU A 312 -36.84 10.70 -6.83
CA LEU A 312 -37.19 11.91 -6.09
C LEU A 312 -37.99 12.94 -6.91
N PRO A 313 -37.66 13.23 -8.20
CA PRO A 313 -38.38 14.23 -8.99
C PRO A 313 -39.81 13.83 -9.39
N LEU A 314 -40.23 12.58 -9.16
CA LEU A 314 -41.59 12.12 -9.43
C LEU A 314 -42.60 12.56 -8.35
N PHE A 315 -42.12 13.09 -7.23
CA PHE A 315 -42.96 13.50 -6.10
C PHE A 315 -43.36 14.97 -6.14
N PRO A 316 -44.49 15.35 -5.52
CA PRO A 316 -44.88 16.76 -5.37
C PRO A 316 -43.84 17.57 -4.60
N ILE A 317 -43.74 18.87 -4.91
CA ILE A 317 -42.70 19.80 -4.41
C ILE A 317 -42.57 19.77 -2.86
N THR A 318 -43.69 19.69 -2.14
CA THR A 318 -43.69 19.65 -0.67
C THR A 318 -43.08 18.36 -0.11
N LEU A 319 -43.33 17.23 -0.77
CA LEU A 319 -42.76 15.93 -0.39
C LEU A 319 -41.30 15.83 -0.83
N TYR A 320 -40.96 16.40 -1.99
CA TYR A 320 -39.61 16.47 -2.55
C TYR A 320 -38.62 17.10 -1.56
N THR A 321 -38.92 18.27 -1.01
CA THR A 321 -37.98 18.99 -0.11
C THR A 321 -37.75 18.25 1.20
N TRP A 322 -38.77 17.59 1.72
CA TRP A 322 -38.66 16.78 2.94
C TRP A 322 -37.87 15.50 2.68
N LEU A 323 -38.14 14.83 1.56
CA LEU A 323 -37.46 13.61 1.16
C LEU A 323 -36.00 13.85 0.76
N ASP A 324 -35.69 14.99 0.13
CA ASP A 324 -34.31 15.41 -0.19
C ASP A 324 -33.43 15.48 1.08
N ARG A 325 -33.96 16.09 2.15
CA ARG A 325 -33.29 16.17 3.46
C ARG A 325 -33.16 14.80 4.12
N LEU A 326 -34.22 13.99 4.08
CA LEU A 326 -34.20 12.65 4.66
C LEU A 326 -33.19 11.73 3.96
N ILE A 327 -33.14 11.77 2.63
CA ILE A 327 -32.17 11.01 1.83
C ILE A 327 -30.75 11.50 2.13
N CYS A 328 -30.54 12.82 2.20
CA CYS A 328 -29.24 13.38 2.56
C CYS A 328 -28.77 12.90 3.95
N ALA A 329 -29.65 12.95 4.96
CA ALA A 329 -29.37 12.43 6.30
C ALA A 329 -29.10 10.92 6.30
N ALA A 330 -29.84 10.14 5.51
CA ALA A 330 -29.64 8.70 5.38
C ALA A 330 -28.28 8.37 4.73
N ILE A 331 -27.88 9.09 3.68
CA ILE A 331 -26.56 8.94 3.05
C ILE A 331 -25.46 9.30 4.06
N ALA A 332 -25.59 10.42 4.76
CA ALA A 332 -24.61 10.86 5.75
C ALA A 332 -24.43 9.84 6.89
N ALA A 333 -25.54 9.33 7.44
CA ALA A 333 -25.53 8.29 8.47
C ALA A 333 -24.90 6.98 7.97
N ALA A 334 -25.18 6.58 6.71
CA ALA A 334 -24.55 5.42 6.11
C ALA A 334 -23.04 5.61 5.92
N MET A 335 -22.61 6.75 5.34
CA MET A 335 -21.19 7.08 5.18
C MET A 335 -20.45 7.09 6.53
N PHE A 336 -21.04 7.71 7.55
CA PHE A 336 -20.45 7.75 8.89
C PHE A 336 -20.37 6.35 9.53
N GLY A 337 -21.46 5.58 9.48
CA GLY A 337 -21.50 4.23 10.05
C GLY A 337 -20.53 3.26 9.38
N PHE A 338 -20.44 3.27 8.04
CA PHE A 338 -19.44 2.49 7.31
C PHE A 338 -18.02 3.00 7.57
N GLY A 339 -17.82 4.32 7.60
CA GLY A 339 -16.54 4.96 7.92
C GLY A 339 -15.99 4.52 9.27
N ILE A 340 -16.81 4.53 10.33
CA ILE A 340 -16.41 4.07 11.67
C ILE A 340 -16.01 2.59 11.64
N ARG A 341 -16.81 1.74 11.00
CA ARG A 341 -16.52 0.30 10.95
C ARG A 341 -15.20 0.02 10.23
N VAL A 342 -14.98 0.66 9.08
CA VAL A 342 -13.76 0.46 8.31
C VAL A 342 -12.55 1.07 9.01
N VAL A 343 -12.65 2.28 9.58
CA VAL A 343 -11.50 2.91 10.26
C VAL A 343 -11.05 2.12 11.49
N ILE A 344 -11.99 1.53 12.25
CA ILE A 344 -11.65 0.69 13.40
C ILE A 344 -11.00 -0.61 12.92
N ALA A 345 -11.58 -1.29 11.92
CA ALA A 345 -11.04 -2.54 11.40
C ALA A 345 -9.61 -2.36 10.84
N GLN A 346 -9.41 -1.33 10.01
CA GLN A 346 -8.10 -0.99 9.43
C GLN A 346 -7.13 -0.48 10.49
N GLY A 347 -7.61 0.34 11.42
CA GLY A 347 -6.83 0.86 12.54
C GLY A 347 -6.29 -0.25 13.42
N LEU A 348 -7.11 -1.23 13.81
CA LEU A 348 -6.67 -2.38 14.60
C LEU A 348 -5.58 -3.20 13.90
N MET A 349 -5.70 -3.39 12.57
CA MET A 349 -4.65 -4.05 11.77
C MET A 349 -3.35 -3.24 11.78
N LEU A 350 -3.44 -1.91 11.65
CA LEU A 350 -2.28 -1.03 11.74
C LEU A 350 -1.65 -1.01 13.14
N LEU A 351 -2.47 -1.16 14.19
CA LEU A 351 -2.04 -1.28 15.59
C LEU A 351 -1.49 -2.68 15.94
N MET A 352 -1.38 -3.60 14.97
CA MET A 352 -0.93 -4.97 15.22
C MET A 352 -1.83 -5.68 16.24
N SER A 353 -3.14 -5.59 16.05
CA SER A 353 -4.13 -6.35 16.79
C SER A 353 -4.86 -7.34 15.88
N TYR A 354 -5.46 -8.37 16.46
CA TYR A 354 -6.31 -9.32 15.76
C TYR A 354 -7.79 -8.92 15.88
N GLY A 355 -8.37 -8.47 14.77
CA GLY A 355 -9.79 -8.08 14.67
C GLY A 355 -10.66 -9.05 13.85
N GLY A 356 -10.19 -10.27 13.60
CA GLY A 356 -10.88 -11.26 12.76
C GLY A 356 -12.08 -11.93 13.42
N THR A 357 -12.52 -13.08 12.90
CA THR A 357 -13.70 -13.82 13.37
C THR A 357 -13.61 -14.10 14.87
N ASN A 358 -14.63 -13.66 15.62
CA ASN A 358 -14.71 -13.69 17.09
C ASN A 358 -13.63 -12.88 17.84
N GLY A 359 -12.76 -12.13 17.15
CA GLY A 359 -11.76 -11.23 17.71
C GLY A 359 -11.04 -11.82 18.93
N HIS A 360 -11.12 -11.10 20.05
CA HIS A 360 -10.53 -11.53 21.32
C HIS A 360 -11.13 -12.81 21.90
N SER A 361 -12.43 -13.07 21.73
CA SER A 361 -13.04 -14.30 22.30
C SER A 361 -12.59 -15.55 21.54
N GLY A 362 -12.38 -15.44 20.22
CA GLY A 362 -11.77 -16.51 19.42
C GLY A 362 -10.35 -16.82 19.88
N VAL A 363 -9.52 -15.80 20.08
CA VAL A 363 -8.15 -15.96 20.58
C VAL A 363 -8.14 -16.58 21.98
N ALA A 364 -9.00 -16.10 22.89
CA ALA A 364 -9.11 -16.64 24.25
C ALA A 364 -9.55 -18.11 24.26
N ALA A 365 -10.48 -18.51 23.39
CA ALA A 365 -10.90 -19.90 23.26
C ALA A 365 -9.75 -20.80 22.79
N VAL A 366 -8.95 -20.35 21.81
CA VAL A 366 -7.77 -21.10 21.34
C VAL A 366 -6.71 -21.23 22.42
N LEU A 367 -6.43 -20.15 23.16
CA LEU A 367 -5.48 -20.19 24.28
C LEU A 367 -5.93 -21.16 25.37
N SER A 368 -7.22 -21.16 25.71
CA SER A 368 -7.77 -22.12 26.67
C SER A 368 -7.65 -23.57 26.19
N GLU A 369 -7.86 -23.83 24.90
CA GLU A 369 -7.70 -25.17 24.33
C GLU A 369 -6.22 -25.62 24.32
N ILE A 370 -5.26 -24.70 24.14
CA ILE A 370 -3.82 -24.98 24.27
C ILE A 370 -3.44 -25.29 25.72
N GLU A 371 -4.00 -24.58 26.70
CA GLU A 371 -3.74 -24.82 28.13
C GLU A 371 -4.32 -26.14 28.65
N GLN A 372 -5.33 -26.71 27.99
CA GLN A 372 -5.89 -28.02 28.34
C GLN A 372 -4.99 -29.20 27.95
N ASP A 373 -3.95 -28.94 27.18
CA ASP A 373 -3.01 -29.95 26.71
C ASP A 373 -2.11 -30.44 27.86
N THR A 374 -2.04 -31.76 28.07
CA THR A 374 -1.25 -32.35 29.18
C THR A 374 0.24 -32.03 29.12
N ALA A 375 0.76 -31.66 27.95
CA ALA A 375 2.15 -31.25 27.81
C ALA A 375 2.40 -29.84 28.35
N VAL A 376 1.40 -28.96 28.26
CA VAL A 376 1.50 -27.53 28.56
C VAL A 376 1.21 -27.28 30.03
N ILE A 377 2.10 -26.57 30.71
CA ILE A 377 1.88 -26.13 32.10
C ILE A 377 1.16 -24.77 32.10
N LYS A 378 1.69 -23.83 31.32
CA LYS A 378 1.16 -22.46 31.21
C LYS A 378 1.64 -21.80 29.92
N ILE A 379 0.89 -20.80 29.47
CA ILE A 379 1.30 -19.90 28.40
C ILE A 379 1.86 -18.62 29.05
N GLU A 380 3.15 -18.33 28.83
CA GLU A 380 3.82 -17.16 29.43
C GLU A 380 3.51 -15.88 28.66
N GLU A 381 3.59 -15.96 27.33
CA GLU A 381 3.32 -14.84 26.44
C GLU A 381 2.54 -15.33 25.23
N SER A 382 1.57 -14.54 24.80
CA SER A 382 0.84 -14.80 23.58
C SER A 382 0.54 -13.49 22.86
N GLN A 383 0.85 -13.46 21.57
CA GLN A 383 0.67 -12.28 20.74
C GLN A 383 0.06 -12.71 19.41
N PHE A 384 -1.11 -12.16 19.10
CA PHE A 384 -1.86 -12.43 17.88
C PHE A 384 -2.17 -11.13 17.17
N TRP A 385 -1.84 -11.05 15.89
CA TRP A 385 -2.13 -9.87 15.11
C TRP A 385 -2.28 -10.18 13.63
N GLN A 386 -2.97 -9.29 12.91
CA GLN A 386 -3.07 -9.34 11.47
C GLN A 386 -2.11 -8.31 10.85
N VAL A 387 -1.24 -8.76 9.95
CA VAL A 387 -0.23 -7.90 9.32
C VAL A 387 -0.82 -7.17 8.11
N HIS A 388 -1.52 -7.91 7.25
CA HIS A 388 -2.27 -7.46 6.10
C HIS A 388 -3.39 -8.46 5.82
N TYR A 389 -4.25 -8.18 4.84
CA TYR A 389 -5.45 -9.00 4.55
C TYR A 389 -5.17 -10.49 4.30
N GLY A 390 -3.96 -10.86 3.87
CA GLY A 390 -3.58 -12.24 3.55
C GLY A 390 -2.72 -12.94 4.60
N LEU A 391 -2.28 -12.24 5.66
CA LEU A 391 -1.34 -12.79 6.64
C LEU A 391 -1.69 -12.39 8.07
N CYS A 392 -1.85 -13.41 8.91
CA CYS A 392 -1.93 -13.31 10.35
C CYS A 392 -0.71 -13.95 11.01
N MET A 393 -0.32 -13.42 12.16
CA MET A 393 0.82 -13.88 12.94
C MET A 393 0.34 -14.31 14.33
N ALA A 394 0.91 -15.40 14.82
CA ALA A 394 0.76 -15.83 16.22
C ALA A 394 2.14 -16.16 16.80
N ASN A 395 2.50 -15.52 17.89
CA ASN A 395 3.73 -15.79 18.63
C ASN A 395 3.37 -16.23 20.05
N LEU A 396 3.84 -17.41 20.42
CA LEU A 396 3.54 -18.01 21.72
C LEU A 396 4.84 -18.41 22.42
N LYS A 397 4.90 -18.11 23.72
CA LYS A 397 5.91 -18.61 24.64
C LYS A 397 5.22 -19.51 25.65
N ILE A 398 5.60 -20.79 25.66
CA ILE A 398 4.85 -21.84 26.37
C ILE A 398 5.80 -22.58 27.30
N SER A 399 5.41 -22.72 28.57
CA SER A 399 6.14 -23.56 29.51
C SER A 399 5.65 -25.00 29.40
N VAL A 400 6.56 -25.93 29.16
CA VAL A 400 6.26 -27.35 28.98
C VAL A 400 6.78 -28.15 30.17
N SER A 401 6.06 -29.22 30.51
CA SER A 401 6.48 -30.17 31.54
C SER A 401 7.80 -30.86 31.21
N ARG A 402 8.58 -31.18 32.24
CA ARG A 402 9.88 -31.84 32.09
C ARG A 402 9.72 -33.24 31.50
N GLY A 403 10.66 -33.64 30.64
CA GLY A 403 10.73 -34.99 30.08
C GLY A 403 10.08 -35.16 28.71
N TYR A 404 9.68 -34.07 28.05
CA TYR A 404 9.27 -34.13 26.63
C TYR A 404 10.48 -34.09 25.71
N ASP A 405 10.61 -35.10 24.85
CA ASP A 405 11.63 -35.15 23.80
C ASP A 405 11.37 -34.08 22.72
N GLU A 406 12.42 -33.67 22.00
CA GLU A 406 12.33 -32.75 20.85
C GLU A 406 11.29 -33.19 19.79
N VAL A 407 11.16 -34.50 19.58
CA VAL A 407 10.14 -35.06 18.67
C VAL A 407 8.73 -34.79 19.19
N ALA A 408 8.49 -34.94 20.49
CA ALA A 408 7.19 -34.65 21.09
C ALA A 408 6.88 -33.14 21.07
N LEU A 409 7.88 -32.28 21.32
CA LEU A 409 7.76 -30.83 21.19
C LEU A 409 7.47 -30.39 19.75
N SER A 410 8.08 -31.04 18.75
CA SER A 410 7.80 -30.77 17.34
C SER A 410 6.35 -31.10 16.96
N LYS A 411 5.81 -32.22 17.48
CA LYS A 411 4.39 -32.60 17.31
C LYS A 411 3.45 -31.62 17.99
N LEU A 412 3.80 -31.17 19.20
CA LEU A 412 3.03 -30.15 19.92
C LEU A 412 2.97 -28.83 19.11
N ARG A 413 4.12 -28.37 18.56
CA ARG A 413 4.17 -27.19 17.70
C ARG A 413 3.25 -27.30 16.48
N GLN A 414 3.27 -28.45 15.81
CA GLN A 414 2.40 -28.70 14.66
C GLN A 414 0.92 -28.70 15.06
N ARG A 415 0.58 -29.32 16.19
CA ARG A 415 -0.80 -29.34 16.72
C ARG A 415 -1.28 -27.93 17.04
N ILE A 416 -0.50 -27.12 17.75
CA ILE A 416 -0.84 -25.71 18.07
C ILE A 416 -1.03 -24.90 16.79
N SER A 417 -0.12 -25.02 15.83
CA SER A 417 -0.22 -24.33 14.54
C SER A 417 -1.50 -24.71 13.78
N SER A 418 -1.82 -26.00 13.73
CA SER A 418 -3.05 -26.50 13.11
C SER A 418 -4.31 -26.02 13.84
N LEU A 419 -4.28 -25.96 15.18
CA LEU A 419 -5.39 -25.49 15.98
C LEU A 419 -5.70 -24.01 15.70
N ILE A 420 -4.67 -23.16 15.72
CA ILE A 420 -4.79 -21.74 15.40
C ILE A 420 -5.33 -21.55 13.98
N GLN A 421 -4.78 -22.28 13.00
CA GLN A 421 -5.23 -22.21 11.61
C GLN A 421 -6.69 -22.66 11.44
N ASN A 422 -7.12 -23.71 12.12
CA ASN A 422 -8.47 -24.25 12.01
C ASN A 422 -9.52 -23.39 12.74
N ARG A 423 -9.15 -22.77 13.87
CA ARG A 423 -10.08 -21.99 14.70
C ARG A 423 -10.15 -20.53 14.32
N LEU A 424 -9.02 -19.90 14.02
CA LEU A 424 -8.92 -18.48 13.69
C LEU A 424 -8.77 -18.21 12.19
N GLY A 425 -8.38 -19.22 11.40
CA GLY A 425 -8.46 -19.16 9.94
C GLY A 425 -9.86 -19.55 9.45
N GLU A 426 -10.08 -19.42 8.15
CA GLU A 426 -11.39 -19.69 7.52
C GLU A 426 -11.71 -21.20 7.34
N GLY A 427 -11.02 -22.08 8.08
CA GLY A 427 -11.19 -23.54 7.99
C GLY A 427 -10.58 -24.15 6.71
N TYR A 428 -10.05 -25.35 6.83
CA TYR A 428 -9.47 -26.08 5.69
C TYR A 428 -10.55 -26.41 4.65
N GLY A 429 -10.39 -25.98 3.40
CA GLY A 429 -11.30 -26.32 2.29
C GLY A 429 -12.40 -25.31 1.97
N VAL A 430 -12.54 -24.21 2.73
CA VAL A 430 -13.57 -23.17 2.47
C VAL A 430 -13.07 -22.09 1.49
N GLY A 431 -11.85 -22.24 0.94
CA GLY A 431 -11.29 -21.31 -0.05
C GLY A 431 -10.77 -20.00 0.54
N GLY A 432 -10.61 -19.94 1.86
CA GLY A 432 -10.08 -18.79 2.55
C GLY A 432 -8.59 -18.55 2.30
N ASN A 433 -8.23 -17.29 2.03
CA ASN A 433 -6.89 -16.87 1.57
C ASN A 433 -6.04 -16.26 2.70
N ILE A 434 -6.42 -16.46 3.97
CA ILE A 434 -5.70 -15.91 5.12
C ILE A 434 -4.69 -16.95 5.60
N ARG A 435 -3.41 -16.65 5.37
CA ARG A 435 -2.29 -17.47 5.85
C ARG A 435 -1.98 -17.12 7.31
N TRP A 436 -1.71 -18.13 8.12
CA TRP A 436 -1.21 -17.96 9.49
C TRP A 436 0.24 -18.40 9.59
N GLU A 437 1.09 -17.51 10.10
CA GLU A 437 2.46 -17.82 10.49
C GLU A 437 2.52 -17.91 12.03
N VAL A 438 2.78 -19.12 12.51
CA VAL A 438 2.77 -19.45 13.95
C VAL A 438 4.19 -19.77 14.39
N THR A 439 4.68 -19.02 15.38
CA THR A 439 5.96 -19.28 16.04
C THR A 439 5.69 -19.65 17.49
N SER A 440 6.20 -20.80 17.92
CA SER A 440 6.08 -21.28 19.30
C SER A 440 7.46 -21.57 19.88
N GLN A 441 7.78 -20.84 20.95
CA GLN A 441 8.94 -21.06 21.80
C GLN A 441 8.50 -21.89 23.00
N PHE A 442 9.28 -22.92 23.32
CA PHE A 442 9.02 -23.80 24.44
C PHE A 442 10.15 -23.67 25.44
N ASP A 443 9.80 -23.31 26.67
CA ASP A 443 10.73 -23.31 27.79
C ASP A 443 10.39 -24.49 28.70
N ALA A 444 11.42 -25.27 29.03
CA ALA A 444 11.28 -26.27 30.08
C ALA A 444 11.25 -25.57 31.43
N GLU A 445 10.44 -26.08 32.36
CA GLU A 445 10.34 -25.54 33.71
C GLU A 445 11.72 -25.45 34.40
N ALA A 446 12.19 -24.21 34.63
CA ALA A 446 13.32 -23.93 35.50
C ALA A 446 12.90 -24.26 36.93
N GLY A 447 13.60 -25.21 37.55
CA GLY A 447 13.26 -25.66 38.89
C GLY A 447 13.54 -24.55 39.88
N LEU A 448 12.62 -24.35 40.82
CA LEU A 448 12.95 -23.81 42.13
C LEU A 448 13.91 -24.76 42.85
#